data_AF-A0ABD5N6I5-F1
#
_entry.id   AF-A0ABD5N6I5-F1
#
_cell.length_a   1.000
_cell.length_b   1.000
_cell.length_c   1.000
_cell.angle_alpha   90.00
_cell.angle_beta   90.00
_cell.angle_gamma   90.00
#
_symmetry.space_group_name_H-M   'P 1'
#
loop_
_entity.id
_entity.type
_entity.pdbx_description
1 polymer ?
#
loop_
_entity_poly.entity_id
_entity_poly.type
_entity_poly.pdbx_seq_one_letter_code
_entity_poly.pdbx_strand_id
1 'polypeptide(L)'
;DAPTSIPRGEDAEISFDVANSRLRDVTGVRVIPVNDLRMRPSEVFIGTMETDDVFSARFEIDTSDLPVGRTDVSFKVVFKDGDRSYESNDYTVSVRVVEMQSSSSASYQIVILFVFVALVIGGYYVYRRRRSKV
;
A
#
# COMPACT_ATOMS: atom_id res chain seq x y z
N ASP A 1 1.12 12.03 6.67
CA ASP A 1 2.24 11.37 5.99
C ASP A 1 1.70 10.27 5.07
N ALA A 2 2.37 9.99 3.96
CA ALA A 2 1.95 8.96 3.02
C ALA A 2 3.14 8.30 2.32
N PRO A 3 3.09 6.98 2.06
CA PRO A 3 4.15 6.29 1.35
C PRO A 3 4.26 6.80 -0.09
N THR A 4 5.50 6.97 -0.56
CA THR A 4 5.75 7.47 -1.92
C THR A 4 5.41 6.43 -2.99
N SER A 5 5.54 5.14 -2.67
CA SER A 5 5.18 4.04 -3.57
C SER A 5 4.64 2.82 -2.81
N ILE A 6 3.64 2.15 -3.38
CA ILE A 6 2.98 0.98 -2.78
C ILE A 6 2.93 -0.14 -3.82
N PRO A 7 3.43 -1.36 -3.53
CA PRO A 7 3.23 -2.51 -4.40
C PRO A 7 1.74 -2.86 -4.52
N ARG A 8 1.27 -3.13 -5.74
CA ARG A 8 -0.11 -3.54 -5.98
C ARG A 8 -0.42 -4.84 -5.24
N GLY A 9 -1.49 -4.86 -4.46
CA GLY A 9 -1.92 -6.00 -3.66
C GLY A 9 -1.38 -5.99 -2.22
N GLU A 10 -0.67 -4.93 -1.83
CA GLU A 10 -0.35 -4.65 -0.43
C GLU A 10 -1.26 -3.56 0.12
N ASP A 11 -1.47 -3.59 1.44
CA ASP A 11 -2.11 -2.52 2.19
C ASP A 11 -1.08 -1.42 2.52
N ALA A 12 -1.50 -0.17 2.49
CA ALA A 12 -0.64 0.96 2.85
C ALA A 12 -1.33 1.91 3.83
N GLU A 13 -0.58 2.40 4.81
CA GLU A 13 -1.08 3.39 5.76
C GLU A 13 -0.87 4.82 5.25
N ILE A 14 -1.92 5.63 5.34
CA ILE A 14 -1.90 7.08 5.12
C ILE A 14 -2.33 7.74 6.42
N SER A 15 -1.54 8.69 6.91
CA SER A 15 -1.82 9.46 8.12
C SER A 15 -2.05 10.94 7.81
N PHE A 16 -2.92 11.59 8.58
CA PHE A 16 -3.22 13.02 8.48
C PHE A 16 -3.23 13.65 9.84
N ASP A 17 -2.48 14.74 10.01
CA ASP A 17 -2.57 15.57 11.19
C ASP A 17 -3.65 16.64 10.94
N VAL A 18 -4.69 16.59 11.76
CA VAL A 18 -5.79 17.55 11.75
C VAL A 18 -5.56 18.48 12.93
N ALA A 19 -5.49 19.78 12.67
CA ALA A 19 -5.29 20.80 13.68
C ALA A 19 -6.49 21.75 13.76
N ASN A 20 -6.96 22.06 14.96
CA ASN A 20 -7.96 23.09 15.17
C ASN A 20 -7.29 24.47 15.31
N SER A 21 -7.24 25.23 14.21
CA SER A 21 -6.72 26.61 14.20
C SER A 21 -7.76 27.68 14.59
N ARG A 22 -8.95 27.29 15.05
CA ARG A 22 -9.95 28.24 15.53
C ARG A 22 -9.60 28.69 16.94
N LEU A 23 -9.97 29.93 17.28
CA LEU A 23 -9.83 30.50 18.63
C LEU A 23 -10.79 29.91 19.68
N ARG A 24 -11.46 28.79 19.35
CA ARG A 24 -12.43 28.10 20.20
C ARG A 24 -12.51 26.64 19.82
N ASP A 25 -13.10 25.86 20.72
CA ASP A 25 -13.30 24.42 20.54
C ASP A 25 -14.31 24.14 19.43
N VAL A 26 -14.06 23.04 18.71
CA VAL A 26 -14.95 22.52 17.68
C VAL A 26 -15.37 21.10 18.04
N THR A 27 -16.57 20.70 17.62
CA THR A 27 -17.16 19.41 17.99
C THR A 27 -17.51 18.58 16.78
N GLY A 28 -17.68 17.27 16.99
CA GLY A 28 -18.08 16.34 15.93
C GLY A 28 -17.10 16.29 14.76
N VAL A 29 -15.81 16.51 15.02
CA VAL A 29 -14.76 16.49 14.00
C VAL A 29 -14.60 15.09 13.42
N ARG A 30 -14.63 15.01 12.09
CA ARG A 30 -14.54 13.78 11.31
C ARG A 30 -13.64 13.97 10.10
N VAL A 31 -12.81 12.98 9.81
CA VAL A 31 -12.02 12.89 8.57
C VAL A 31 -12.65 11.83 7.68
N ILE A 32 -12.95 12.21 6.43
CA ILE A 32 -13.71 11.38 5.49
C ILE A 32 -12.96 11.32 4.15
N PRO A 33 -12.66 10.11 3.62
CA PRO A 33 -12.19 9.95 2.24
C PRO A 33 -13.27 10.40 1.24
N VAL A 34 -12.86 11.09 0.18
CA VAL A 34 -13.76 11.61 -0.86
C VAL A 34 -13.86 10.65 -2.05
N ASN A 35 -12.77 9.97 -2.37
CA ASN A 35 -12.70 9.03 -3.49
C ASN A 35 -13.31 7.67 -3.09
N ASP A 36 -13.89 6.97 -4.08
CA ASP A 36 -14.43 5.60 -3.92
C ASP A 36 -13.32 4.53 -3.95
N LEU A 37 -12.31 4.71 -3.10
CA LEU A 37 -11.20 3.78 -2.93
C LEU A 37 -11.49 2.92 -1.69
N ARG A 38 -11.08 1.64 -1.75
CA ARG A 38 -11.23 0.73 -0.62
C ARG A 38 -10.27 1.13 0.49
N MET A 39 -10.80 1.85 1.48
CA MET A 39 -10.05 2.31 2.65
C MET A 39 -10.68 1.85 3.96
N ARG A 40 -9.84 1.65 4.97
CA ARG A 40 -10.24 1.26 6.32
C ARG A 40 -9.57 2.17 7.36
N PRO A 41 -10.33 2.79 8.29
CA PRO A 41 -11.79 2.86 8.32
C PRO A 41 -12.33 3.74 7.17
N SER A 42 -13.64 3.71 6.93
CA SER A 42 -14.29 4.62 5.96
C SER A 42 -14.40 6.07 6.47
N GLU A 43 -14.19 6.28 7.76
CA GLU A 43 -14.08 7.60 8.40
C GLU A 43 -13.38 7.49 9.75
N VAL A 44 -12.75 8.58 10.21
CA VAL A 44 -12.19 8.69 11.56
C VAL A 44 -12.97 9.76 12.32
N PHE A 45 -13.61 9.37 13.43
CA PHE A 45 -14.30 10.29 14.33
C PHE A 45 -13.34 10.73 15.44
N ILE A 46 -12.97 12.01 15.44
CA ILE A 46 -12.09 12.61 16.44
C ILE A 46 -12.91 13.12 17.63
N GLY A 47 -14.10 13.66 17.36
CA GLY A 47 -15.00 14.17 18.40
C GLY A 47 -14.80 15.66 18.66
N THR A 48 -14.52 16.04 19.90
CA THR A 48 -14.25 17.44 20.27
C THR A 48 -12.75 17.70 20.15
N MET A 49 -12.38 18.81 19.52
CA MET A 49 -11.01 19.31 19.47
C MET A 49 -10.95 20.67 20.13
N GLU A 50 -10.07 20.82 21.11
CA GLU A 50 -9.82 22.08 21.79
C GLU A 50 -9.11 23.08 20.86
N THR A 51 -9.07 24.33 21.27
CA THR A 51 -8.26 25.37 20.59
C THR A 51 -6.80 24.92 20.50
N ASP A 52 -6.22 25.02 19.30
CA ASP A 52 -4.83 24.62 18.99
C ASP A 52 -4.53 23.12 19.15
N ASP A 53 -5.55 22.27 19.33
CA ASP A 53 -5.37 20.81 19.42
C ASP A 53 -5.03 20.18 18.06
N VAL A 54 -4.26 19.10 18.10
CA VAL A 54 -3.80 18.35 16.92
C VAL A 54 -4.04 16.86 17.12
N PHE A 55 -4.67 16.22 16.13
CA PHE A 55 -4.97 14.80 16.14
C PHE A 55 -4.52 14.12 14.84
N SER A 56 -3.91 12.95 14.96
CA SER A 56 -3.48 12.14 13.81
C SER A 56 -4.54 11.09 13.45
N ALA A 57 -5.20 11.26 12.31
CA ALA A 57 -6.08 10.26 11.71
C ALA A 57 -5.27 9.29 10.83
N ARG A 58 -5.63 8.01 10.81
CA ARG A 58 -4.97 6.97 10.00
C ARG A 58 -5.97 6.20 9.16
N PHE A 59 -5.58 5.89 7.94
CA PHE A 59 -6.34 5.12 6.96
C PHE A 59 -5.43 4.10 6.31
N GLU A 60 -5.93 2.89 6.14
CA GLU A 60 -5.30 1.83 5.37
C GLU A 60 -5.96 1.77 3.99
N ILE A 61 -5.18 1.87 2.91
CA ILE A 61 -5.66 1.74 1.53
C ILE A 61 -5.34 0.36 0.98
N ASP A 62 -6.35 -0.31 0.44
CA ASP A 62 -6.20 -1.57 -0.29
C ASP A 62 -5.86 -1.26 -1.75
N THR A 63 -4.66 -1.67 -2.17
CA THR A 63 -4.17 -1.39 -3.53
C THR A 63 -4.46 -2.51 -4.54
N SER A 64 -5.15 -3.59 -4.14
CA SER A 64 -5.36 -4.78 -4.98
C SER A 64 -6.06 -4.45 -6.30
N ASP A 65 -7.04 -3.55 -6.25
CA ASP A 65 -7.86 -3.14 -7.40
C ASP A 65 -7.37 -1.84 -8.06
N LEU A 66 -6.24 -1.27 -7.60
CA LEU A 66 -5.73 0.00 -8.13
C LEU A 66 -4.86 -0.21 -9.38
N PRO A 67 -4.98 0.68 -10.39
CA PRO A 67 -4.11 0.65 -11.54
C PRO A 67 -2.66 0.98 -11.13
N VAL A 68 -1.70 0.36 -11.82
CA VAL A 68 -0.29 0.72 -11.69
C VAL A 68 -0.10 2.14 -12.21
N GLY A 69 0.60 2.98 -11.45
CA GLY A 69 0.80 4.39 -11.79
C GLY A 69 0.46 5.31 -10.64
N ARG A 70 0.14 6.57 -10.96
CA ARG A 70 -0.22 7.59 -9.97
C ARG A 70 -1.71 7.50 -9.67
N THR A 71 -2.05 7.38 -8.39
CA THR A 71 -3.41 7.41 -7.88
C THR A 71 -3.53 8.56 -6.89
N ASP A 72 -4.55 9.39 -7.08
CA ASP A 72 -4.82 10.52 -6.19
C ASP A 72 -5.88 10.11 -5.17
N VAL A 73 -5.59 10.38 -3.90
CA VAL A 73 -6.40 10.03 -2.74
C VAL A 73 -6.77 11.32 -2.03
N SER A 74 -8.06 11.64 -1.93
CA SER A 74 -8.53 12.90 -1.35
C SER A 74 -9.35 12.67 -0.08
N PHE A 75 -9.20 13.60 0.85
CA PHE A 75 -9.85 13.58 2.15
C PHE A 75 -10.45 14.95 2.44
N LYS A 76 -11.51 14.99 3.24
CA LYS A 76 -12.06 16.23 3.78
C LYS A 76 -12.33 16.10 5.27
N VAL A 77 -12.32 17.24 5.95
CA VAL A 77 -12.65 17.35 7.37
C VAL A 77 -14.02 18.00 7.51
N VAL A 78 -14.88 17.37 8.29
CA VAL A 78 -16.21 17.90 8.65
C VAL A 78 -16.23 18.15 10.15
N PHE A 79 -16.72 19.31 10.58
CA PHE A 79 -16.80 19.66 12.00
C PHE A 79 -17.97 20.60 12.28
N LYS A 80 -18.31 20.74 13.56
CA LYS A 80 -19.30 21.69 14.06
C LYS A 80 -18.62 22.78 14.88
N ASP A 81 -19.04 24.00 14.63
CA ASP A 81 -18.67 25.17 15.41
C ASP A 81 -19.97 25.82 15.90
N GLY A 82 -20.30 25.55 17.16
CA GLY A 82 -21.64 25.72 17.72
C GLY A 82 -22.66 24.84 16.99
N ASP A 83 -23.78 25.43 16.58
CA ASP A 83 -24.85 24.73 15.86
C ASP A 83 -24.61 24.60 14.34
N ARG A 84 -23.55 25.23 13.83
CA ARG A 84 -23.26 25.25 12.38
C ARG A 84 -22.24 24.18 12.03
N SER A 85 -22.51 23.43 10.97
CA SER A 85 -21.57 22.45 10.40
C SER A 85 -20.77 23.08 9.27
N TYR A 86 -19.49 22.69 9.17
CA TYR A 86 -18.56 23.15 8.16
C TYR A 86 -17.81 21.97 7.54
N GLU A 87 -17.44 22.11 6.28
CA GLU A 87 -16.57 21.18 5.56
C GLU A 87 -15.33 21.93 5.07
N SER A 88 -14.17 21.29 5.14
CA SER A 88 -12.94 21.79 4.52
C SER A 88 -12.99 21.61 3.00
N ASN A 89 -12.05 22.26 2.31
CA ASN A 89 -11.70 21.83 0.96
C ASN A 89 -11.11 20.43 0.99
N ASP A 90 -11.14 19.77 -0.17
CA ASP A 90 -10.49 18.47 -0.36
C ASP A 90 -8.97 18.61 -0.25
N TYR A 91 -8.37 17.72 0.51
CA TYR A 91 -6.92 17.56 0.63
C TYR A 91 -6.49 16.29 -0.11
N THR A 92 -5.78 16.47 -1.21
CA THR A 92 -5.36 15.37 -2.10
C THR A 92 -3.90 15.01 -1.90
N VAL A 93 -3.64 13.71 -1.76
CA VAL A 93 -2.31 13.10 -1.72
C VAL A 93 -2.17 12.15 -2.90
N SER A 94 -1.05 12.23 -3.61
CA SER A 94 -0.75 11.33 -4.72
C SER A 94 0.16 10.19 -4.26
N VAL A 95 -0.29 8.95 -4.44
CA VAL A 95 0.50 7.74 -4.20
C VAL A 95 0.84 7.06 -5.53
N ARG A 96 2.00 6.40 -5.61
CA ARG A 96 2.39 5.63 -6.80
C ARG A 96 2.25 4.13 -6.56
N VAL A 97 1.31 3.50 -7.24
CA VAL A 97 1.16 2.04 -7.23
C VAL A 97 2.16 1.41 -8.21
N VAL A 98 2.96 0.44 -7.76
CA VAL A 98 3.97 -0.26 -8.57
C VAL A 98 3.63 -1.74 -8.71
N GLU A 99 4.12 -2.41 -9.76
CA GLU A 99 3.91 -3.84 -9.93
C GLU A 99 4.60 -4.65 -8.83
N MET A 100 3.89 -5.65 -8.31
CA MET A 100 4.47 -6.63 -7.38
C MET A 100 5.45 -7.53 -8.15
N GLN A 101 6.75 -7.43 -7.86
CA GLN A 101 7.73 -8.33 -8.46
C GLN A 101 7.56 -9.74 -7.90
N SER A 102 6.91 -10.61 -8.68
CA SER A 102 6.88 -12.04 -8.38
C SER A 102 8.27 -12.63 -8.62
N SER A 103 9.01 -12.94 -7.55
CA SER A 103 10.31 -13.61 -7.61
C SER A 103 10.15 -15.10 -7.94
N SER A 104 9.58 -15.41 -9.11
CA SER A 104 9.27 -16.79 -9.54
C SER A 104 10.42 -17.46 -10.32
N SER A 105 11.60 -16.85 -10.41
CA SER A 105 12.72 -17.35 -11.23
C SER A 105 13.68 -18.31 -10.52
N ALA A 106 13.64 -18.40 -9.19
CA ALA A 106 14.58 -19.22 -8.42
C ALA A 106 14.36 -20.74 -8.59
N SER A 107 13.12 -21.19 -8.82
CA SER A 107 12.79 -22.62 -8.91
C SER A 107 13.29 -23.26 -10.22
N TYR A 108 13.15 -22.57 -11.35
CA TYR A 108 13.55 -23.11 -12.66
C TYR A 108 15.07 -23.26 -12.81
N GLN A 109 15.85 -22.36 -12.20
CA GLN A 109 17.31 -22.45 -12.22
C GLN A 109 17.83 -23.69 -11.49
N ILE A 110 17.19 -24.06 -10.37
CA ILE A 110 17.54 -25.27 -9.62
C ILE A 110 17.22 -26.53 -10.45
N VAL A 111 16.04 -26.58 -11.10
CA VAL A 111 15.66 -27.73 -11.93
C VAL A 111 16.62 -27.90 -13.13
N ILE A 112 16.99 -26.81 -13.80
CA ILE A 112 17.95 -26.84 -14.93
C ILE A 112 19.32 -27.38 -14.47
N LEU A 113 19.81 -26.98 -13.30
CA LEU A 113 21.08 -27.46 -12.76
C LEU A 113 21.05 -28.97 -12.51
N PHE A 114 19.97 -29.50 -11.93
CA PHE A 114 19.83 -30.94 -11.69
C PHE A 114 19.79 -31.75 -13.00
N VAL A 115 19.08 -31.27 -14.02
CA VAL A 115 19.05 -31.92 -15.35
C VAL A 115 20.45 -31.93 -15.98
N PHE A 116 21.19 -30.82 -15.88
CA PHE A 116 22.54 -30.72 -16.42
C PHE A 116 23.50 -31.70 -15.73
N VAL A 117 23.47 -31.79 -14.40
CA VAL A 117 24.28 -32.75 -13.62
C VAL A 117 23.93 -34.19 -13.99
N ALA A 118 22.65 -34.51 -14.14
CA ALA A 118 22.21 -35.85 -14.55
C ALA A 118 22.71 -36.23 -15.96
N LEU A 119 22.71 -35.30 -16.91
CA LEU A 119 23.26 -35.51 -18.25
C LEU A 119 24.77 -35.72 -18.24
N VAL A 120 25.51 -34.96 -17.42
CA VAL A 120 26.97 -35.14 -17.28
C VAL A 120 27.29 -36.50 -16.69
N ILE A 121 26.60 -36.92 -15.61
CA ILE A 121 26.80 -38.23 -14.98
C ILE A 121 26.41 -39.36 -15.94
N GLY A 122 25.25 -39.26 -16.57
CA GLY A 122 24.76 -40.25 -17.55
C GLY A 122 25.69 -40.36 -18.76
N GLY A 123 26.11 -39.23 -19.33
CA GLY A 123 27.05 -39.16 -20.43
C GLY A 123 28.42 -39.76 -20.06
N TYR A 124 28.94 -39.44 -18.89
CA TYR A 124 30.19 -40.02 -18.37
C TYR A 124 30.08 -41.55 -18.20
N TYR A 125 28.97 -42.04 -17.63
CA TYR A 125 28.75 -43.47 -17.44
C TYR A 125 28.72 -44.23 -18.79
N VAL A 126 28.01 -43.68 -19.78
CA VAL A 126 27.95 -44.24 -21.13
C VAL A 126 29.32 -44.23 -21.80
N TYR A 127 30.07 -43.12 -21.69
CA TYR A 127 31.42 -43.00 -22.22
C TYR A 127 32.36 -44.05 -21.62
N ARG A 128 32.35 -44.21 -20.28
CA ARG A 128 33.17 -45.20 -19.58
C ARG A 128 32.83 -46.63 -19.99
N ARG A 129 31.53 -46.95 -20.16
CA ARG A 129 31.10 -48.29 -20.57
C ARG A 129 31.55 -48.66 -21.98
N ARG A 130 31.58 -47.70 -22.91
CA ARG A 130 32.06 -47.92 -24.28
C ARG A 130 33.58 -48.17 -24.33
N ARG A 131 34.35 -47.48 -23.48
CA ARG A 131 35.81 -47.65 -23.41
C ARG A 131 36.27 -48.98 -22.82
N SER A 132 35.41 -49.69 -22.08
CA SER A 132 35.74 -51.00 -21.50
C SER A 132 35.53 -52.18 -22.46
N LYS A 133 35.05 -51.94 -23.68
CA LYS A 133 34.75 -52.98 -24.69
C LYS A 133 35.64 -52.88 -25.96
N VAL A 134 36.67 -52.03 -25.92
CA VAL A 134 37.74 -51.92 -26.93
C VAL A 134 39.03 -52.36 -26.27
#